data_AF-A0A3M2E0T7-F1
#
_entry.id   AF-A0A3M2E0T7-F1
#
_cell.length_a   1.000
_cell.length_b   1.000
_cell.length_c   1.000
_cell.angle_alpha   90.00
_cell.angle_beta   90.00
_cell.angle_gamma   90.00
#
_symmetry.space_group_name_H-M   'P 1'
#
loop_
_entity.id
_entity.type
_entity.pdbx_description
1 polymer ?
#
loop_
_entity_poly.entity_id
_entity_poly.type
_entity_poly.pdbx_seq_one_letter_code
_entity_poly.pdbx_strand_id
1 'polypeptide(L)'
;MSVFVLIGLAGCQATDNASSPEPAAEHIKGPTVPSKCGSPPVLDTAAIETMLMKSGKITETMSRAERDRIVREFIARKQAAYRCQVAPTLDKPF
;
A
#
# COMPACT_ATOMS: atom_id res chain seq x y z
N MET A 1 -33.12 -16.98 -28.09
CA MET A 1 -31.78 -17.52 -28.41
C MET A 1 -31.06 -16.50 -29.27
N SER A 2 -30.05 -15.82 -28.74
CA SER A 2 -29.21 -14.91 -29.53
C SER A 2 -27.75 -15.22 -29.20
N VAL A 3 -27.07 -15.81 -30.17
CA VAL A 3 -25.65 -16.15 -30.14
C VAL A 3 -24.92 -15.03 -30.86
N PHE A 4 -24.08 -14.29 -30.17
CA PHE A 4 -23.12 -13.38 -30.79
C PHE A 4 -21.73 -14.03 -30.72
N VAL A 5 -21.28 -14.48 -31.88
CA VAL A 5 -19.89 -14.84 -32.20
C VAL A 5 -19.33 -13.67 -33.02
N LEU A 6 -18.07 -13.28 -32.79
CA LEU A 6 -16.99 -13.20 -33.80
C LEU A 6 -15.78 -12.37 -33.29
N ILE A 7 -14.65 -13.08 -33.17
CA ILE A 7 -13.32 -12.80 -33.78
C ILE A 7 -12.50 -11.59 -33.30
N GLY A 8 -11.25 -11.90 -32.92
CA GLY A 8 -10.24 -10.96 -32.46
C GLY A 8 -9.31 -10.40 -33.54
N LEU A 9 -8.28 -9.69 -33.08
CA LEU A 9 -7.13 -9.22 -33.87
C LEU A 9 -5.88 -9.24 -33.00
N ALA A 10 -4.88 -9.98 -33.48
CA ALA A 10 -3.51 -9.97 -33.01
C ALA A 10 -2.81 -8.68 -33.46
N GLY A 11 -1.93 -8.13 -32.63
CA GLY A 11 -1.00 -7.06 -33.00
C GLY A 11 0.38 -7.35 -32.41
N CYS A 12 1.39 -7.46 -33.28
CA CYS A 12 2.78 -7.78 -32.97
C CYS A 12 3.58 -6.60 -32.40
N GLN A 13 4.72 -7.00 -31.85
CA GLN A 13 5.69 -6.32 -31.00
C GLN A 13 6.52 -5.24 -31.72
N ALA A 14 6.93 -4.20 -30.98
CA ALA A 14 8.10 -3.40 -31.31
C ALA A 14 9.11 -3.53 -30.17
N THR A 15 10.19 -4.25 -30.46
CA THR A 15 11.41 -4.33 -29.66
C THR A 15 12.32 -3.19 -30.12
N ASP A 16 12.53 -2.21 -29.26
CA ASP A 16 13.66 -1.29 -29.38
C ASP A 16 14.66 -1.64 -28.28
N ASN A 17 15.66 -2.41 -28.70
CA ASN A 17 16.87 -2.71 -27.98
C ASN A 17 17.91 -1.67 -28.42
N ALA A 18 18.16 -0.66 -27.61
CA ALA A 18 19.23 0.30 -27.83
C ALA A 18 20.22 0.27 -26.65
N SER A 19 21.37 -0.35 -26.91
CA SER A 19 22.55 -0.46 -26.06
C SER A 19 23.22 0.88 -25.76
N SER A 20 23.67 1.11 -24.52
CA SER A 20 24.97 1.78 -24.20
C SER A 20 25.22 1.89 -22.68
N PRO A 21 26.48 2.07 -22.24
CA PRO A 21 27.14 1.16 -21.29
C PRO A 21 27.23 1.69 -19.84
N GLU A 22 27.64 0.77 -18.96
CA GLU A 22 28.25 0.88 -17.63
C GLU A 22 28.40 2.28 -16.97
N PRO A 23 28.17 2.35 -15.65
CA PRO A 23 29.24 1.89 -14.75
C PRO A 23 28.73 0.93 -13.68
N ALA A 24 29.62 0.01 -13.31
CA ALA A 24 29.48 -0.85 -12.14
C ALA A 24 29.30 0.00 -10.88
N ALA A 25 28.05 0.30 -10.53
CA ALA A 25 27.71 0.76 -9.20
C ALA A 25 27.81 -0.45 -8.29
N GLU A 26 28.91 -0.51 -7.53
CA GLU A 26 29.10 -1.40 -6.40
C GLU A 26 27.77 -1.58 -5.66
N HIS A 27 27.32 -2.84 -5.63
CA HIS A 27 26.17 -3.27 -4.87
C HIS A 27 26.55 -3.15 -3.39
N ILE A 28 26.48 -1.92 -2.85
CA ILE A 28 26.38 -1.72 -1.41
C ILE A 28 25.08 -2.42 -1.04
N LYS A 29 25.19 -3.68 -0.59
CA LYS A 29 24.14 -4.38 0.15
C LYS A 29 23.92 -3.62 1.44
N GLY A 30 23.31 -2.44 1.33
CA GLY A 30 22.62 -1.83 2.45
C GLY A 30 21.57 -2.84 2.91
N PRO A 31 21.29 -2.90 4.22
CA PRO A 31 20.25 -3.78 4.73
C PRO A 31 18.97 -3.50 3.93
N THR A 32 18.50 -4.49 3.18
CA THR A 32 17.19 -4.46 2.52
C THR A 32 16.16 -4.47 3.64
N VAL A 33 15.92 -3.30 4.22
CA VAL A 33 14.75 -3.08 5.06
C VAL A 33 13.59 -3.24 4.09
N PRO A 34 12.70 -4.24 4.24
CA PRO A 34 11.55 -4.36 3.37
C PRO A 34 10.75 -3.07 3.57
N SER A 35 10.87 -2.15 2.62
CA SER A 35 10.03 -0.98 2.59
C SER A 35 8.62 -1.53 2.53
N LYS A 36 7.86 -1.41 3.63
CA LYS A 36 6.40 -1.67 3.66
C LYS A 36 5.66 -0.57 2.88
N CYS A 37 6.31 -0.10 1.83
CA CYS A 37 5.87 0.86 0.86
C CYS A 37 4.87 0.16 -0.04
N GLY A 38 3.61 0.54 0.09
CA GLY A 38 2.54 -0.01 -0.71
C GLY A 38 1.23 0.71 -0.40
N SER A 39 0.23 0.49 -1.25
CA SER A 39 -1.12 0.97 -0.99
C SER A 39 -1.61 0.34 0.32
N PRO A 40 -2.10 1.15 1.29
CA PRO A 40 -2.62 0.61 2.53
C PRO A 40 -3.82 -0.30 2.21
N PRO A 41 -4.02 -1.40 2.97
CA PRO A 41 -5.17 -2.26 2.78
C PRO A 41 -6.47 -1.50 3.07
N VAL A 42 -7.52 -1.81 2.31
CA VAL A 42 -8.88 -1.38 2.63
C VAL A 42 -9.30 -2.10 3.92
N LEU A 43 -9.59 -1.33 4.95
CA LEU A 43 -9.89 -1.81 6.29
C LEU A 43 -11.39 -1.70 6.55
N ASP A 44 -12.05 -2.82 6.84
CA ASP A 44 -13.48 -2.84 7.17
C ASP A 44 -13.72 -2.35 8.60
N THR A 45 -14.45 -1.26 8.74
CA THR A 45 -14.73 -0.61 10.01
C THR A 45 -15.52 -1.48 10.98
N ALA A 46 -16.49 -2.28 10.50
CA ALA A 46 -17.34 -3.10 11.36
C ALA A 46 -16.58 -4.32 11.92
N ALA A 47 -15.73 -4.94 11.10
CA ALA A 47 -14.82 -5.98 11.52
C ALA A 47 -13.81 -5.47 12.56
N ILE A 48 -13.31 -4.24 12.38
CA ILE A 48 -12.40 -3.60 13.34
C ILE A 48 -13.13 -3.29 14.65
N GLU A 49 -14.34 -2.73 14.61
CA GLU A 49 -15.13 -2.47 15.82
C GLU A 49 -15.36 -3.78 16.60
N THR A 50 -15.79 -4.85 15.92
CA THR A 50 -16.00 -6.17 16.52
C THR A 50 -14.71 -6.73 17.13
N MET A 51 -13.58 -6.60 16.44
CA MET A 51 -12.27 -7.05 16.94
C MET A 51 -11.85 -6.25 18.18
N LEU A 52 -12.04 -4.93 18.17
CA LEU A 52 -11.72 -4.05 19.30
C LEU A 52 -12.62 -4.33 20.51
N MET A 53 -13.90 -4.67 20.29
CA MET A 53 -14.81 -5.13 21.35
C MET A 53 -14.33 -6.46 21.94
N LYS A 54 -14.01 -7.45 21.10
CA LYS A 54 -13.47 -8.75 21.55
C LYS A 54 -12.16 -8.61 22.32
N SER A 55 -11.35 -7.60 21.97
CA SER A 55 -10.08 -7.31 22.63
C SER A 55 -10.22 -6.46 23.90
N GLY A 56 -11.45 -6.08 24.28
CA GLY A 56 -11.73 -5.20 25.42
C GLY A 56 -11.21 -3.77 25.26
N LYS A 57 -10.87 -3.35 24.02
CA LYS A 57 -10.38 -2.00 23.73
C LYS A 57 -11.49 -0.97 23.62
N ILE A 58 -12.70 -1.43 23.27
CA ILE A 58 -13.94 -0.66 23.32
C ILE A 58 -15.02 -1.53 23.94
N THR A 59 -16.02 -0.92 24.56
CA THR A 59 -17.12 -1.60 25.24
C THR A 59 -18.47 -1.03 24.79
N GLU A 60 -19.55 -1.77 25.04
CA GLU A 60 -20.91 -1.30 24.72
C GLU A 60 -21.32 -0.08 25.55
N THR A 61 -20.70 0.11 26.72
CA THR A 61 -20.90 1.27 27.61
C THR A 61 -20.29 2.56 27.07
N MET A 62 -19.35 2.48 26.13
CA MET A 62 -18.78 3.66 25.47
C MET A 62 -19.79 4.27 24.50
N SER A 63 -19.79 5.60 24.42
CA SER A 63 -20.59 6.32 23.43
C SER A 63 -20.15 5.94 22.01
N ARG A 64 -21.08 6.00 21.05
CA ARG A 64 -20.79 5.71 19.64
C ARG A 64 -19.64 6.58 19.11
N ALA A 65 -19.64 7.87 19.44
CA ALA A 65 -18.59 8.80 19.00
C ALA A 65 -17.19 8.40 19.50
N GLU A 66 -17.13 7.85 20.72
CA GLU A 66 -15.89 7.39 21.34
C GLU A 66 -15.39 6.08 20.72
N ARG A 67 -16.30 5.13 20.47
CA ARG A 67 -15.97 3.90 19.71
C ARG A 67 -15.45 4.23 18.32
N ASP A 68 -16.15 5.12 17.59
CA ASP A 68 -15.75 5.55 16.25
C ASP A 68 -14.37 6.23 16.26
N ARG A 69 -14.08 7.04 17.27
CA ARG A 69 -12.76 7.66 17.42
C ARG A 69 -11.66 6.61 17.57
N ILE A 70 -11.86 5.63 18.45
CA ILE A 70 -10.86 4.58 18.71
C ILE A 70 -10.64 3.71 17.45
N VAL A 71 -11.72 3.37 16.73
CA VAL A 71 -11.65 2.66 15.45
C VAL A 71 -10.84 3.45 14.42
N ARG A 72 -11.11 4.75 14.26
CA ARG A 72 -10.34 5.62 13.35
C ARG A 72 -8.88 5.72 13.73
N GLU A 73 -8.57 5.88 15.01
CA GLU A 73 -7.18 5.90 15.50
C GLU A 73 -6.45 4.57 15.24
N PHE A 74 -7.15 3.44 15.36
CA PHE A 74 -6.60 2.14 14.99
C PHE A 74 -6.28 2.05 13.50
N ILE A 75 -7.22 2.46 12.64
CA ILE A 75 -7.04 2.48 11.18
C ILE A 75 -5.87 3.39 10.81
N ALA A 76 -5.81 4.60 11.36
CA ALA A 76 -4.74 5.56 11.09
C ALA A 76 -3.35 5.01 11.44
N ARG A 77 -3.22 4.37 12.61
CA ARG A 77 -1.96 3.70 13.01
C ARG A 77 -1.57 2.57 12.07
N LYS A 78 -2.54 1.75 11.65
CA LYS A 78 -2.29 0.67 10.69
C LYS A 78 -1.86 1.22 9.35
N GLN A 79 -2.55 2.24 8.82
CA GLN A 79 -2.21 2.88 7.56
C GLN A 79 -0.86 3.61 7.61
N ALA A 80 -0.52 4.24 8.73
CA ALA A 80 0.77 4.88 8.92
C ALA A 80 1.95 3.91 8.74
N ALA A 81 1.78 2.63 9.08
CA ALA A 81 2.80 1.60 8.86
C ALA A 81 3.08 1.30 7.37
N TYR A 82 2.19 1.71 6.46
CA TYR A 82 2.36 1.57 5.01
C TYR A 82 2.86 2.85 4.33
N ARG A 83 2.96 3.96 5.07
CA ARG A 83 3.51 5.20 4.53
C ARG A 83 5.02 5.05 4.45
N CYS A 84 5.56 5.09 3.24
CA CYS A 84 7.00 5.26 3.04
C CYS A 84 7.44 6.54 3.73
N GLN A 85 8.42 6.43 4.63
CA GLN A 85 9.22 7.57 4.99
C GLN A 85 10.13 7.82 3.78
N VAL A 86 9.72 8.74 2.90
CA VAL A 86 10.66 9.35 1.96
C VAL A 86 11.71 10.05 2.82
N ALA A 87 12.92 9.49 2.87
CA ALA A 87 14.04 10.18 3.48
C ALA A 87 14.13 11.58 2.83
N PRO A 88 14.35 12.65 3.62
CA PRO A 88 14.55 13.97 3.04
C PRO A 88 15.72 13.86 2.06
N THR A 89 15.43 14.02 0.77
CA THR A 89 16.48 14.17 -0.24
C THR A 89 17.21 15.45 0.14
N LEU A 90 18.42 15.29 0.66
CA LEU A 90 19.38 16.37 0.86
C LEU A 90 19.70 16.93 -0.53
N ASP A 91 18.85 17.85 -1.00
CA ASP A 91 19.08 18.60 -2.23
C ASP A 91 20.35 19.44 -1.98
N LYS A 92 21.44 18.99 -2.58
CA LYS A 92 22.76 19.62 -2.46
C LYS A 92 22.69 20.92 -3.25
N PRO A 93 22.88 22.10 -2.65
CA PRO A 93 22.96 23.33 -3.42
C PRO A 93 24.23 23.30 -4.29
N PHE A 94 24.05 23.79 -5.52
CA PHE A 94 25.06 23.99 -6.56
C PHE A 94 26.29 24.77 -6.07
#